data_AF-A0A365TVN7-F1
#
_entry.id   AF-A0A365TVN7-F1
#
_cell.length_a   1.000
_cell.length_b   1.000
_cell.length_c   1.000
_cell.angle_alpha   90.00
_cell.angle_beta   90.00
_cell.angle_gamma   90.00
#
_symmetry.space_group_name_H-M   'P 1'
#
loop_
_entity.id
_entity.type
_entity.pdbx_description
1 polymer ?
#
loop_
_entity_poly.entity_id
_entity_poly.type
_entity_poly.pdbx_seq_one_letter_code
_entity_poly.pdbx_strand_id
1 'polypeptide(L)'
;MRSRKPRSRPLRAVLKVAIFALVLLAVNQLAQEVRQALDFDIRPSNEATVHRMLMFVAVLYAVTLALPFVPGVEIGLGLIAVLGPGIALLVYVSTVAGLVLGFLLGRIVPERVLVGLARDLGLRRSAVLLSGFAALSPEERLERLFSVAPNRFSTLLIRHRYIALAIVVNLPGNFLVGGGGGIAMLAGLSRLFSFPLFALTIAVAVSPVPVALHVWGPSILGP
;
A
#
# COMPACT_ATOMS: atom_id res chain seq x y z
N MET A 1 -53.61 19.80 0.13
CA MET A 1 -52.43 19.44 -0.70
C MET A 1 -51.25 20.33 -0.33
N ARG A 2 -50.22 19.81 0.36
CA ARG A 2 -49.01 20.56 0.75
C ARG A 2 -47.99 20.49 -0.39
N SER A 3 -47.74 21.63 -1.04
CA SER A 3 -46.74 21.81 -2.10
C SER A 3 -45.31 21.62 -1.57
N ARG A 4 -44.63 20.54 -1.97
CA ARG A 4 -43.19 20.34 -1.77
C ARG A 4 -42.43 21.06 -2.89
N LYS A 5 -41.75 22.16 -2.58
CA LYS A 5 -40.74 22.76 -3.48
C LYS A 5 -39.53 21.82 -3.62
N PRO A 6 -39.11 21.42 -4.82
CA PRO A 6 -37.91 20.61 -4.99
C PRO A 6 -36.67 21.48 -5.20
N ARG A 7 -35.61 21.10 -4.46
CA ARG A 7 -34.19 21.06 -4.88
C ARG A 7 -33.45 22.41 -5.06
N SER A 8 -32.93 22.91 -3.94
CA SER A 8 -31.65 23.65 -3.87
C SER A 8 -30.40 22.75 -4.07
N ARG A 9 -30.58 21.55 -4.63
CA ARG A 9 -29.54 20.53 -4.80
C ARG A 9 -28.54 20.77 -5.96
N PRO A 10 -28.91 21.34 -7.13
CA PRO A 10 -27.95 21.46 -8.22
C PRO A 10 -26.92 22.56 -7.94
N LEU A 11 -27.33 23.70 -7.37
CA LEU A 11 -26.42 24.81 -7.06
C LEU A 11 -25.34 24.41 -6.04
N ARG A 12 -25.72 23.66 -4.99
CA ARG A 12 -24.76 23.14 -4.01
C ARG A 12 -23.83 22.07 -4.60
N ALA A 13 -24.31 21.29 -5.56
CA ALA A 13 -23.48 20.31 -6.27
C ALA A 13 -22.49 21.01 -7.21
N VAL A 14 -22.96 21.97 -8.00
CA VAL A 14 -22.12 22.80 -8.88
C VAL A 14 -21.07 23.55 -8.08
N LEU A 15 -21.44 24.14 -6.94
CA LEU A 15 -20.50 24.84 -6.06
C LEU A 15 -19.44 23.90 -5.50
N LYS A 16 -19.80 22.67 -5.09
CA LYS A 16 -18.84 21.67 -4.62
C LYS A 16 -17.89 21.23 -5.73
N VAL A 17 -18.40 21.02 -6.95
CA VAL A 17 -17.56 20.68 -8.12
C VAL A 17 -16.64 21.84 -8.47
N ALA A 18 -17.13 23.09 -8.42
CA ALA A 18 -16.32 24.28 -8.67
C ALA A 18 -15.22 24.47 -7.62
N ILE A 19 -15.54 24.29 -6.33
CA ILE A 19 -14.55 24.33 -5.24
C ILE A 19 -13.52 23.21 -5.41
N PHE A 20 -13.97 22.00 -5.75
CA PHE A 20 -13.07 20.87 -5.99
C PHE A 20 -12.14 21.14 -7.17
N ALA A 21 -12.66 21.65 -8.29
CA ALA A 21 -11.86 22.05 -9.44
C ALA A 21 -10.87 23.18 -9.09
N LEU A 22 -11.29 24.18 -8.31
CA LEU A 22 -10.43 25.27 -7.85
C LEU A 22 -9.28 24.75 -6.97
N VAL A 23 -9.58 23.83 -6.05
CA VAL A 23 -8.56 23.19 -5.21
C VAL A 23 -7.59 22.38 -6.05
N LEU A 24 -8.07 21.61 -7.03
CA LEU A 24 -7.21 20.87 -7.94
C LEU A 24 -6.29 21.80 -8.75
N LEU A 25 -6.83 22.91 -9.26
CA LEU A 25 -6.04 23.91 -9.98
C LEU A 25 -4.99 24.58 -9.08
N ALA A 26 -5.37 24.92 -7.84
CA ALA A 26 -4.46 25.52 -6.87
C ALA A 26 -3.34 24.54 -6.44
N VAL A 27 -3.67 23.27 -6.24
CA VAL A 27 -2.69 22.22 -5.93
C VAL A 27 -1.75 22.02 -7.11
N ASN A 28 -2.26 22.02 -8.35
CA ASN A 28 -1.41 21.90 -9.53
C ASN A 28 -0.46 23.10 -9.66
N GLN A 29 -0.97 24.32 -9.48
CA GLN A 29 -0.15 25.54 -9.53
C GLN A 29 0.93 25.54 -8.46
N LEU A 30 0.58 25.19 -7.22
CA LEU A 30 1.53 25.08 -6.12
C LEU A 30 2.55 23.97 -6.36
N ALA A 31 2.14 22.84 -6.93
CA ALA A 31 3.04 21.75 -7.29
C ALA A 31 4.03 22.18 -8.38
N GLN A 32 3.61 23.00 -9.35
CA GLN A 32 4.49 23.56 -10.38
C GLN A 32 5.46 24.58 -9.79
N GLU A 33 5.01 25.46 -8.89
CA GLU A 33 5.88 26.42 -8.21
C GLU A 33 6.87 25.73 -7.27
N VAL A 34 6.44 24.69 -6.56
CA VAL A 34 7.32 23.85 -5.73
C VAL A 34 8.29 23.07 -6.61
N ARG A 35 7.87 22.57 -7.77
CA ARG A 35 8.79 21.94 -8.74
C ARG A 35 9.80 22.93 -9.28
N GLN A 36 9.41 24.16 -9.61
CA GLN A 36 10.32 25.22 -10.05
C GLN A 36 11.26 25.68 -8.93
N ALA A 37 10.77 25.71 -7.68
CA ALA A 37 11.58 25.96 -6.50
C ALA A 37 12.43 24.76 -6.07
N LEU A 38 12.18 23.56 -6.60
CA LEU A 38 12.99 22.35 -6.43
C LEU A 38 13.88 22.09 -7.66
N ASP A 39 13.60 22.74 -8.79
CA ASP A 39 14.46 22.93 -9.97
C ASP A 39 15.59 23.94 -9.65
N PHE A 40 16.05 23.96 -8.38
CA PHE A 40 17.45 24.19 -8.05
C PHE A 40 18.27 23.09 -8.73
N ASP A 41 18.41 23.23 -10.05
CA ASP A 41 19.52 22.80 -10.88
C ASP A 41 20.12 21.46 -10.42
N ILE A 42 19.73 20.34 -11.04
CA ILE A 42 20.53 19.11 -11.02
C ILE A 42 21.83 19.41 -11.80
N ARG A 43 22.70 20.21 -11.18
CA ARG A 43 24.09 20.37 -11.57
C ARG A 43 24.79 19.03 -11.29
N PRO A 44 25.80 18.66 -12.09
CA PRO A 44 26.64 17.48 -11.82
C PRO A 44 27.19 17.40 -10.39
N SER A 45 27.21 18.52 -9.66
CA SER A 45 27.64 18.60 -8.26
C SER A 45 26.64 18.02 -7.24
N ASN A 46 25.34 17.95 -7.54
CA ASN A 46 24.29 17.57 -6.57
C ASN A 46 23.60 16.22 -6.87
N GLU A 47 23.86 15.62 -8.03
CA GLU A 47 23.27 14.34 -8.45
C GLU A 47 23.44 13.24 -7.39
N ALA A 48 24.63 13.13 -6.79
CA ALA A 48 24.91 12.16 -5.74
C ALA A 48 24.07 12.39 -4.47
N THR A 49 23.80 13.64 -4.12
CA THR A 49 22.99 14.00 -2.94
C THR A 49 21.52 13.65 -3.17
N VAL A 50 20.98 14.02 -4.34
CA VAL A 50 19.61 13.68 -4.73
C VAL A 50 19.42 12.16 -4.80
N HIS A 51 20.35 11.44 -5.42
CA HIS A 51 20.31 9.98 -5.49
C HIS A 51 20.32 9.35 -4.08
N ARG A 52 21.19 9.81 -3.17
CA ARG A 52 21.22 9.34 -1.77
C ARG A 52 19.90 9.60 -1.05
N MET A 53 19.29 10.76 -1.24
CA MET A 53 17.99 11.08 -0.66
C MET A 53 16.89 10.15 -1.19
N LEU A 54 16.85 9.90 -2.50
CA LEU A 54 15.90 8.97 -3.11
C LEU A 54 16.08 7.54 -2.58
N MET A 55 17.32 7.07 -2.46
CA MET A 55 17.62 5.75 -1.87
C MET A 55 17.21 5.67 -0.40
N PHE A 56 17.45 6.74 0.38
CA PHE A 56 17.02 6.81 1.77
C PHE A 56 15.49 6.75 1.89
N VAL A 57 14.77 7.54 1.10
CA VAL A 57 13.29 7.52 1.06
C VAL A 57 12.78 6.16 0.61
N ALA A 58 13.41 5.53 -0.38
CA ALA A 58 13.04 4.20 -0.86
C ALA A 58 13.20 3.13 0.23
N VAL A 59 14.31 3.14 0.96
CA VAL A 59 14.54 2.24 2.10
C VAL A 59 13.54 2.51 3.22
N LEU A 60 13.32 3.77 3.57
CA LEU A 60 12.35 4.16 4.59
C LEU A 60 10.94 3.71 4.21
N TYR A 61 10.56 3.89 2.95
CA TYR A 61 9.29 3.42 2.40
C TYR A 61 9.17 1.89 2.50
N ALA A 62 10.19 1.14 2.07
CA ALA A 62 10.18 -0.32 2.15
C ALA A 62 10.07 -0.83 3.61
N VAL A 63 10.82 -0.25 4.54
CA VAL A 63 10.76 -0.59 5.97
C VAL A 63 9.39 -0.25 6.56
N THR A 64 8.86 0.93 6.24
CA THR A 64 7.54 1.36 6.71
C THR A 64 6.45 0.44 6.16
N LEU A 65 6.55 0.05 4.88
CA LEU A 65 5.63 -0.89 4.25
C LEU A 65 5.64 -2.28 4.88
N ALA A 66 6.76 -2.72 5.44
CA ALA A 66 6.85 -4.01 6.13
C ALA A 66 6.04 -4.04 7.44
N LEU A 67 5.76 -2.86 8.02
CA LEU A 67 4.97 -2.75 9.24
C LEU A 67 3.47 -2.99 8.95
N PRO A 68 2.75 -3.66 9.85
CA PRO A 68 1.32 -3.84 9.69
C PRO A 68 0.58 -2.50 9.91
N PHE A 69 -0.59 -2.37 9.25
CA PHE A 69 -1.51 -1.23 9.24
C PHE A 69 -0.99 0.04 8.55
N VAL A 70 0.13 -0.06 7.85
CA VAL A 70 0.61 1.01 6.97
C VAL A 70 -0.10 0.93 5.61
N PRO A 71 -0.69 2.04 5.12
CA PRO A 71 -1.33 2.10 3.80
C PRO A 71 -0.24 2.11 2.71
N GLY A 72 0.13 0.93 2.24
CA GLY A 72 1.30 0.75 1.39
C GLY A 72 1.17 1.31 -0.02
N VAL A 73 0.14 0.86 -0.73
CA VAL A 73 -0.11 1.26 -2.14
C VAL A 73 -0.40 2.75 -2.22
N GLU A 74 -1.09 3.31 -1.24
CA GLU A 74 -1.41 4.72 -1.16
C GLU A 74 -0.15 5.58 -0.98
N ILE A 75 0.79 5.15 -0.12
CA ILE A 75 2.07 5.84 0.05
C ILE A 75 2.90 5.74 -1.23
N GLY A 76 2.97 4.56 -1.86
CA GLY A 76 3.70 4.37 -3.12
C GLY A 76 3.16 5.26 -4.25
N LEU A 77 1.83 5.32 -4.41
CA LEU A 77 1.19 6.22 -5.37
C LEU A 77 1.44 7.70 -5.03
N GLY A 78 1.40 8.06 -3.75
CA GLY A 78 1.73 9.40 -3.28
C GLY A 78 3.16 9.81 -3.61
N LEU A 79 4.14 8.91 -3.44
CA LEU A 79 5.53 9.15 -3.82
C LEU A 79 5.66 9.39 -5.32
N ILE A 80 5.01 8.58 -6.16
CA ILE A 80 5.03 8.76 -7.62
C ILE A 80 4.34 10.08 -8.02
N ALA A 81 3.26 10.47 -7.35
CA ALA A 81 2.58 11.74 -7.63
C ALA A 81 3.46 12.96 -7.28
N VAL A 82 4.16 12.91 -6.15
CA VAL A 82 4.99 14.01 -5.65
C VAL A 82 6.32 14.10 -6.41
N LEU A 83 7.04 12.99 -6.52
CA LEU A 83 8.40 12.92 -7.08
C LEU A 83 8.41 12.63 -8.59
N GLY A 84 7.25 12.33 -9.16
CA GLY A 84 7.06 12.07 -10.58
C GLY A 84 7.18 10.60 -10.98
N PRO A 85 6.80 10.27 -12.23
CA PRO A 85 6.78 8.91 -12.76
C PRO A 85 8.18 8.28 -12.89
N GLY A 86 9.25 9.09 -12.92
CA GLY A 86 10.63 8.61 -13.04
C GLY A 86 11.07 7.69 -11.90
N ILE A 87 10.45 7.79 -10.72
CA ILE A 87 10.74 6.90 -9.58
C ILE A 87 9.83 5.67 -9.53
N ALA A 88 8.92 5.45 -10.49
CA ALA A 88 7.94 4.37 -10.43
C ALA A 88 8.58 2.97 -10.28
N LEU A 89 9.71 2.73 -10.96
CA LEU A 89 10.46 1.49 -10.82
C LEU A 89 11.09 1.35 -9.42
N LEU A 90 11.65 2.44 -8.88
CA LEU A 90 12.21 2.44 -7.53
C LEU A 90 11.13 2.17 -6.48
N VAL A 91 9.95 2.78 -6.63
CA VAL A 91 8.78 2.53 -5.77
C VAL A 91 8.31 1.09 -5.90
N TYR A 92 8.26 0.54 -7.11
CA TYR A 92 7.93 -0.88 -7.34
C TYR A 92 8.89 -1.82 -6.60
N VAL A 93 10.19 -1.68 -6.83
CA VAL A 93 11.21 -2.52 -6.18
C VAL A 93 11.12 -2.40 -4.66
N SER A 94 10.97 -1.17 -4.15
CA SER A 94 10.82 -0.91 -2.71
C SER A 94 9.54 -1.53 -2.14
N THR A 95 8.46 -1.55 -2.92
CA THR A 95 7.18 -2.17 -2.52
C THR A 95 7.34 -3.69 -2.42
N VAL A 96 7.91 -4.32 -3.44
CA VAL A 96 8.19 -5.76 -3.42
C VAL A 96 9.12 -6.10 -2.26
N ALA A 97 10.20 -5.33 -2.07
CA ALA A 97 11.14 -5.53 -0.98
C ALA A 97 10.49 -5.39 0.41
N GLY A 98 9.66 -4.36 0.62
CA GLY A 98 8.95 -4.14 1.88
C GLY A 98 7.95 -5.25 2.21
N LEU A 99 7.20 -5.74 1.22
CA LEU A 99 6.27 -6.87 1.40
C LEU A 99 7.02 -8.18 1.66
N VAL A 100 8.13 -8.43 0.95
CA VAL A 100 9.01 -9.57 1.23
C VAL A 100 9.60 -9.49 2.64
N LEU A 101 10.02 -8.30 3.08
CA LEU A 101 10.49 -8.08 4.44
C LEU A 101 9.40 -8.37 5.47
N GLY A 102 8.18 -7.87 5.26
CA GLY A 102 7.02 -8.19 6.10
C GLY A 102 6.78 -9.70 6.22
N PHE A 103 6.82 -10.41 5.09
CA PHE A 103 6.72 -11.88 5.07
C PHE A 103 7.84 -12.57 5.85
N LEU A 104 9.09 -12.15 5.67
CA LEU A 104 10.22 -12.71 6.39
C LEU A 104 10.12 -12.45 7.89
N LEU A 105 9.69 -11.25 8.29
CA LEU A 105 9.42 -10.92 9.69
C LEU A 105 8.38 -11.87 10.29
N GLY A 106 7.25 -12.07 9.60
CA GLY A 106 6.21 -13.00 10.05
C GLY A 106 6.66 -14.47 10.09
N ARG A 107 7.59 -14.87 9.22
CA ARG A 107 8.06 -16.26 9.13
C ARG A 107 9.16 -16.58 10.16
N ILE A 108 10.11 -15.66 10.34
CA ILE A 108 11.36 -15.87 11.11
C ILE A 108 11.20 -15.40 12.55
N VAL A 109 10.58 -14.24 12.76
CA VAL A 109 10.51 -13.63 14.09
C VAL A 109 9.50 -14.40 14.95
N PRO A 110 9.88 -14.81 16.17
CA PRO A 110 8.93 -15.44 17.07
C PRO A 110 7.76 -14.51 17.34
N GLU A 111 6.55 -15.07 17.30
CA GLU A 111 5.30 -14.34 17.49
C GLU A 111 5.25 -13.51 18.77
N ARG A 112 5.83 -14.02 19.86
CA ARG A 112 5.92 -13.30 21.14
C ARG A 112 6.68 -11.97 21.01
N VAL A 113 7.71 -11.94 20.16
CA VAL A 113 8.51 -10.75 19.88
C VAL A 113 7.72 -9.77 19.02
N LEU A 114 7.01 -10.24 18.00
CA LEU A 114 6.16 -9.37 17.16
C LEU A 114 5.03 -8.72 17.99
N VAL A 115 4.38 -9.49 18.86
CA VAL A 115 3.35 -8.97 19.78
C VAL A 115 3.96 -8.00 20.80
N GLY A 116 5.14 -8.30 21.34
CA GLY A 116 5.87 -7.43 22.26
C GLY A 116 6.20 -6.08 21.62
N LEU A 117 6.90 -6.11 20.48
CA LEU A 117 7.24 -4.91 19.71
C LEU A 117 6.01 -4.07 19.36
N ALA A 118 4.91 -4.72 18.94
CA ALA A 118 3.67 -4.00 18.67
C ALA A 118 3.10 -3.31 19.93
N ARG A 119 3.23 -3.89 21.12
CA ARG A 119 2.83 -3.24 22.38
C ARG A 119 3.77 -2.10 22.74
N ASP A 120 5.07 -2.29 22.58
CA ASP A 120 6.10 -1.31 22.93
C ASP A 120 6.02 -0.07 22.03
N LEU A 121 5.69 -0.25 20.75
CA LEU A 121 5.43 0.82 19.79
C LEU A 121 4.04 1.47 19.98
N GLY A 122 3.25 1.04 20.97
CA GLY A 122 1.90 1.56 21.22
C GLY A 122 0.85 1.13 20.19
N LEU A 123 1.18 0.20 19.28
CA LEU A 123 0.31 -0.33 18.23
C LEU A 123 -0.65 -1.39 18.79
N ARG A 124 -1.53 -0.98 19.71
CA ARG A 124 -2.46 -1.88 20.44
C ARG A 124 -3.31 -2.76 19.51
N ARG A 125 -3.76 -2.22 18.36
CA ARG A 125 -4.52 -2.99 17.36
C ARG A 125 -3.68 -4.11 16.74
N SER A 126 -2.44 -3.82 16.38
CA SER A 126 -1.50 -4.80 15.85
C SER A 126 -1.21 -5.89 16.86
N ALA A 127 -0.97 -5.52 18.13
CA ALA A 127 -0.71 -6.50 19.18
C ALA A 127 -1.91 -7.44 19.40
N VAL A 128 -3.14 -6.93 19.41
CA VAL A 128 -4.36 -7.74 19.53
C VAL A 128 -4.51 -8.66 18.33
N LEU A 129 -4.36 -8.14 17.11
CA LEU A 129 -4.49 -8.94 15.90
C LEU A 129 -3.45 -10.05 15.82
N LEU A 130 -2.18 -9.74 16.09
CA LEU A 130 -1.10 -10.73 16.13
C LEU A 130 -1.35 -11.79 17.20
N SER A 131 -1.74 -11.39 18.42
CA SER A 131 -2.06 -12.35 19.48
C SER A 131 -3.24 -13.26 19.16
N GLY A 132 -4.23 -12.77 18.39
CA GLY A 132 -5.35 -13.57 17.94
C GLY A 132 -4.96 -14.60 16.88
N PHE A 133 -4.01 -14.29 16.01
CA PHE A 133 -3.44 -15.25 15.06
C PHE A 133 -2.54 -16.29 15.74
N ALA A 134 -1.94 -15.94 16.89
CA ALA A 134 -1.06 -16.83 17.65
C ALA A 134 -1.72 -18.13 18.07
N ALA A 135 -2.96 -18.00 18.54
CA ALA A 135 -3.73 -19.10 19.09
C ALA A 135 -4.25 -20.07 18.01
N LEU A 136 -4.14 -19.71 16.73
CA LEU A 136 -4.69 -20.47 15.61
C LEU A 136 -3.66 -21.43 15.01
N SER A 137 -4.12 -22.57 14.51
CA SER A 137 -3.35 -23.48 13.65
C SER A 137 -2.96 -22.80 12.32
N PRO A 138 -1.93 -23.29 11.61
CA PRO A 138 -1.51 -22.74 10.31
C PRO A 138 -2.65 -22.55 9.30
N GLU A 139 -3.56 -23.53 9.21
CA GLU A 139 -4.71 -23.52 8.31
C GLU A 139 -5.74 -22.48 8.75
N GLU A 140 -6.06 -22.42 10.05
CA GLU A 140 -6.97 -21.41 10.61
C GLU A 140 -6.41 -19.99 10.46
N ARG A 141 -5.08 -19.80 10.54
CA ARG A 141 -4.43 -18.52 10.25
C ARG A 141 -4.69 -18.09 8.80
N LEU A 142 -4.62 -19.02 7.85
CA LEU A 142 -4.89 -18.74 6.44
C LEU A 142 -6.36 -18.41 6.20
N GLU A 143 -7.28 -19.16 6.81
CA GLU A 143 -8.71 -18.86 6.75
C GLU A 143 -9.03 -17.50 7.38
N ARG A 144 -8.40 -17.16 8.50
CA ARG A 144 -8.56 -15.87 9.16
C ARG A 144 -8.03 -14.73 8.29
N LEU A 145 -6.89 -14.91 7.63
CA LEU A 145 -6.34 -13.95 6.67
C LEU A 145 -7.32 -13.68 5.51
N PHE A 146 -8.03 -14.71 5.07
CA PHE A 146 -9.01 -14.63 4.00
C PHE A 146 -10.46 -14.48 4.46
N SER A 147 -10.71 -14.21 5.74
CA SER A 147 -12.06 -14.12 6.31
C SER A 147 -12.92 -12.97 5.76
N VAL A 148 -12.31 -12.07 4.99
CA VAL A 148 -13.00 -11.05 4.19
C VAL A 148 -13.69 -11.66 2.96
N ALA A 149 -13.26 -12.83 2.51
CA ALA A 149 -13.87 -13.55 1.39
C ALA A 149 -15.04 -14.44 1.88
N PRO A 150 -16.14 -14.57 1.10
CA PRO A 150 -17.30 -15.37 1.50
C PRO A 150 -16.93 -16.83 1.82
N ASN A 151 -17.40 -17.35 2.96
CA ASN A 151 -17.12 -18.70 3.51
C ASN A 151 -17.33 -19.89 2.54
N ARG A 152 -17.95 -19.68 1.37
CA ARG A 152 -18.16 -20.72 0.34
C ARG A 152 -16.89 -21.12 -0.42
N PHE A 153 -15.78 -20.39 -0.24
CA PHE A 153 -14.54 -20.60 -0.98
C PHE A 153 -13.35 -21.04 -0.13
N SER A 154 -13.51 -21.38 1.16
CA SER A 154 -12.38 -21.72 2.06
C SER A 154 -11.44 -22.79 1.48
N THR A 155 -11.99 -23.88 0.96
CA THR A 155 -11.21 -24.96 0.33
C THR A 155 -10.53 -24.51 -0.98
N LEU A 156 -11.18 -23.63 -1.74
CA LEU A 156 -10.64 -23.10 -2.99
C LEU A 156 -9.51 -22.08 -2.72
N LEU A 157 -9.64 -21.28 -1.67
CA LEU A 157 -8.67 -20.30 -1.17
C LEU A 157 -7.39 -20.99 -0.68
N ILE A 158 -7.49 -22.13 0.01
CA ILE A 158 -6.32 -22.93 0.42
C ILE A 158 -5.59 -23.50 -0.80
N ARG A 159 -6.35 -24.00 -1.79
CA ARG A 159 -5.82 -24.58 -3.03
C ARG A 159 -5.18 -23.53 -3.94
N HIS A 160 -5.74 -22.33 -4.00
CA HIS A 160 -5.25 -21.20 -4.82
C HIS A 160 -4.70 -20.05 -3.96
N ARG A 161 -4.01 -20.39 -2.87
CA ARG A 161 -3.53 -19.42 -1.85
C ARG A 161 -2.73 -18.26 -2.41
N TYR A 162 -1.95 -18.49 -3.48
CA TYR A 162 -1.15 -17.45 -4.14
C TYR A 162 -2.02 -16.47 -4.94
N ILE A 163 -3.05 -16.97 -5.63
CA ILE A 163 -4.02 -16.11 -6.34
C ILE A 163 -4.82 -15.31 -5.31
N ALA A 164 -5.27 -15.96 -4.24
CA ALA A 164 -5.97 -15.32 -3.14
C ALA A 164 -5.14 -14.19 -2.51
N LEU A 165 -3.85 -14.44 -2.27
CA LEU A 165 -2.91 -13.45 -1.77
C LEU A 165 -2.80 -12.25 -2.72
N ALA A 166 -2.62 -12.48 -4.03
CA ALA A 166 -2.51 -11.41 -5.01
C ALA A 166 -3.76 -10.52 -5.04
N ILE A 167 -4.94 -11.11 -4.90
CA ILE A 167 -6.22 -10.40 -4.83
C ILE A 167 -6.31 -9.58 -3.54
N VAL A 168 -5.99 -10.17 -2.39
CA VAL A 168 -6.10 -9.52 -1.08
C VAL A 168 -5.14 -8.35 -0.91
N VAL A 169 -3.93 -8.44 -1.47
CA VAL A 169 -2.97 -7.32 -1.46
C VAL A 169 -3.49 -6.12 -2.28
N ASN A 170 -4.28 -6.36 -3.33
CA ASN A 170 -4.83 -5.31 -4.20
C ASN A 170 -6.26 -4.87 -3.83
N LEU A 171 -6.90 -5.50 -2.84
CA LEU A 171 -8.25 -5.14 -2.41
C LEU A 171 -8.25 -3.79 -1.65
N PRO A 172 -9.05 -2.80 -2.07
CA PRO A 172 -9.20 -1.56 -1.32
C PRO A 172 -9.79 -1.85 0.07
N GLY A 173 -9.29 -1.19 1.10
CA GLY A 173 -9.74 -1.44 2.47
C GLY A 173 -8.96 -2.53 3.22
N ASN A 174 -7.88 -3.06 2.63
CA ASN A 174 -6.99 -4.02 3.28
C ASN A 174 -6.30 -3.49 4.57
N PHE A 175 -6.32 -2.18 4.83
CA PHE A 175 -5.87 -1.57 6.08
C PHE A 175 -6.55 -2.19 7.32
N LEU A 176 -7.80 -2.65 7.19
CA LEU A 176 -8.55 -3.24 8.29
C LEU A 176 -7.96 -4.59 8.74
N VAL A 177 -7.35 -5.32 7.80
CA VAL A 177 -6.68 -6.61 8.03
C VAL A 177 -5.20 -6.42 8.41
N GLY A 178 -4.61 -5.25 8.10
CA GLY A 178 -3.21 -4.95 8.36
C GLY A 178 -2.46 -4.27 7.21
N GLY A 179 -3.13 -3.82 6.16
CA GLY A 179 -2.48 -3.28 4.96
C GLY A 179 -1.63 -4.33 4.23
N GLY A 180 -0.91 -3.93 3.17
CA GLY A 180 -0.04 -4.84 2.41
C GLY A 180 1.01 -5.54 3.28
N GLY A 181 1.70 -4.77 4.13
CA GLY A 181 2.70 -5.30 5.07
C GLY A 181 2.15 -6.31 6.07
N GLY A 182 0.99 -6.01 6.66
CA GLY A 182 0.34 -6.93 7.60
C GLY A 182 -0.13 -8.20 6.92
N ILE A 183 -0.70 -8.12 5.71
CA ILE A 183 -1.06 -9.31 4.91
C ILE A 183 0.18 -10.18 4.64
N ALA A 184 1.28 -9.56 4.20
CA ALA A 184 2.54 -10.26 3.94
C ALA A 184 3.09 -10.93 5.21
N MET A 185 3.07 -10.21 6.34
CA MET A 185 3.51 -10.73 7.63
C MET A 185 2.64 -11.89 8.12
N LEU A 186 1.31 -11.80 8.00
CA LEU A 186 0.40 -12.90 8.35
C LEU A 186 0.58 -14.10 7.41
N ALA A 187 0.85 -13.87 6.13
CA ALA A 187 1.21 -14.94 5.20
C ALA A 187 2.51 -15.65 5.63
N GLY A 188 3.52 -14.90 6.11
CA GLY A 188 4.74 -15.45 6.70
C GLY A 188 4.46 -16.27 7.97
N LEU A 189 3.64 -15.72 8.85
CA LEU A 189 3.25 -16.31 10.14
C LEU A 189 2.42 -17.60 9.98
N SER A 190 1.66 -17.74 8.90
CA SER A 190 0.95 -18.98 8.58
C SER A 190 1.91 -20.13 8.23
N ARG A 191 3.13 -19.85 7.78
CA ARG A 191 4.12 -20.83 7.29
C ARG A 191 3.64 -21.70 6.12
N LEU A 192 2.48 -21.42 5.54
CA LEU A 192 1.89 -22.18 4.44
C LEU A 192 2.37 -21.73 3.05
N PHE A 193 3.01 -20.56 2.94
CA PHE A 193 3.56 -20.07 1.68
C PHE A 193 5.05 -20.39 1.58
N SER A 194 5.50 -20.86 0.42
CA SER A 194 6.94 -20.91 0.13
C SER A 194 7.47 -19.51 -0.20
N PHE A 195 8.69 -19.20 0.25
CA PHE A 195 9.34 -17.91 -0.02
C PHE A 195 9.43 -17.56 -1.52
N PRO A 196 9.94 -18.44 -2.42
CA PRO A 196 10.11 -18.06 -3.83
C PRO A 196 8.78 -17.79 -4.52
N LEU A 197 7.74 -18.59 -4.23
CA LEU A 197 6.42 -18.38 -4.82
C LEU A 197 5.72 -17.15 -4.21
N PHE A 198 5.95 -16.86 -2.93
CA PHE A 198 5.46 -15.63 -2.32
C PHE A 198 6.05 -14.40 -3.01
N ALA A 199 7.39 -14.35 -3.15
CA ALA A 199 8.07 -13.23 -3.80
C ALA A 199 7.60 -13.05 -5.26
N LEU A 200 7.47 -14.15 -6.01
CA LEU A 200 6.93 -14.12 -7.37
C LEU A 200 5.49 -13.59 -7.40
N THR A 201 4.64 -14.07 -6.49
CA THR A 201 3.23 -13.63 -6.38
C THR A 201 3.14 -12.14 -6.13
N ILE A 202 3.96 -11.62 -5.20
CA ILE A 202 4.00 -10.19 -4.90
C ILE A 202 4.54 -9.37 -6.07
N ALA A 203 5.62 -9.81 -6.73
CA ALA A 203 6.16 -9.12 -7.89
C ALA A 203 5.08 -8.95 -8.99
N VAL A 204 4.34 -10.03 -9.28
CA VAL A 204 3.22 -9.99 -10.22
C VAL A 204 2.08 -9.10 -9.68
N ALA A 205 1.69 -9.26 -8.42
CA ALA A 205 0.56 -8.52 -7.83
C ALA A 205 0.78 -7.01 -7.77
N VAL A 206 2.02 -6.55 -7.63
CA VAL A 206 2.39 -5.11 -7.53
C VAL A 206 2.67 -4.51 -8.91
N SER A 207 2.94 -5.33 -9.93
CA SER A 207 3.24 -4.90 -11.30
C SER A 207 2.17 -4.06 -12.03
N PRO A 208 0.85 -4.12 -11.73
CA PRO A 208 -0.15 -3.38 -12.51
C PRO A 208 0.11 -1.87 -12.58
N VAL A 209 0.54 -1.25 -11.48
CA VAL A 209 0.77 0.21 -11.45
C VAL A 209 1.98 0.63 -12.30
N PRO A 210 3.18 0.04 -12.15
CA PRO A 210 4.32 0.35 -13.01
C PRO A 210 4.08 0.02 -14.48
N VAL A 211 3.42 -1.11 -14.77
CA VAL A 211 3.06 -1.49 -16.14
C VAL A 211 2.12 -0.45 -16.73
N ALA A 212 1.14 0.02 -15.97
CA ALA A 212 0.23 1.06 -16.43
C ALA A 212 0.97 2.35 -16.77
N LEU A 213 1.87 2.80 -15.90
CA LEU A 213 2.67 4.00 -16.13
C LEU A 213 3.62 3.86 -17.33
N HIS A 214 4.14 2.65 -17.57
CA HIS A 214 5.00 2.39 -18.71
C HIS A 214 4.22 2.35 -20.05
N VAL A 215 3.05 1.73 -20.07
CA VAL A 215 2.23 1.55 -21.29
C VAL A 215 1.52 2.83 -21.69
N TRP A 216 0.94 3.56 -20.73
CA TRP A 216 0.12 4.74 -21.01
C TRP A 216 0.83 6.06 -20.72
N GLY A 217 2.00 6.03 -20.08
CA GLY A 217 2.78 7.21 -19.75
C GLY A 217 2.26 8.00 -18.54
N PRO A 218 2.90 9.14 -18.23
CA PRO A 218 2.56 10.00 -17.09
C PRO A 218 1.13 10.54 -17.12
N SER A 219 0.50 10.59 -18.29
CA SER A 219 -0.84 11.14 -18.53
C SER A 219 -1.96 10.43 -17.76
N ILE A 220 -1.71 9.25 -17.20
CA ILE A 220 -2.62 8.56 -16.26
C ILE A 220 -2.72 9.27 -14.91
N LEU A 221 -1.66 9.94 -14.46
CA LEU A 221 -1.61 10.59 -13.14
C LEU A 221 -2.09 12.05 -13.16
N GLY A 222 -2.51 12.55 -14.33
CA GLY A 222 -2.86 13.95 -14.59
C GLY A 222 -1.84 14.64 -15.51
N PRO A 223 -2.21 15.78 -16.12
CA PRO A 223 -1.31 16.56 -16.97
C PRO A 223 -0.11 17.14 -16.19
#